data_AF-A0A523FCI8-F1
#
_entry.id   AF-A0A523FCI8-F1
#
_cell.length_a   1.000
_cell.length_b   1.000
_cell.length_c   1.000
_cell.angle_alpha   90.00
_cell.angle_beta   90.00
_cell.angle_gamma   90.00
#
_symmetry.space_group_name_H-M   'P 1'
#
loop_
_entity.id
_entity.type
_entity.pdbx_description
1 polymer ?
#
loop_
_entity_poly.entity_id
_entity_poly.type
_entity_poly.pdbx_seq_one_letter_code
_entity_poly.pdbx_strand_id
1 'polypeptide(L)' 'SFAACADIPLVRGFAIGRTIFSNAAKNWFARAIDDDAAIADMAGRFGALAQAWQRLHGATAV' A
#
# COMPACT_ATOMS: atom_id res chain seq x y z
N SER A 1 -11.28 1.53 6.27
CA SER A 1 -10.61 0.22 6.47
C SER A 1 -11.11 -0.72 5.40
N PHE A 2 -10.28 -1.60 4.84
CA PHE A 2 -10.69 -2.54 3.78
C PHE A 2 -11.86 -3.43 4.21
N ALA A 3 -11.89 -3.86 5.48
CA ALA A 3 -12.96 -4.69 6.04
C ALA A 3 -14.35 -4.03 5.95
N ALA A 4 -14.42 -2.69 6.01
CA ALA A 4 -15.70 -1.98 5.93
C ALA A 4 -16.37 -2.07 4.55
N CYS A 5 -15.62 -2.46 3.52
CA CYS A 5 -16.12 -2.64 2.16
C CYS A 5 -16.07 -4.10 1.71
N ALA A 6 -15.77 -5.05 2.62
CA ALA A 6 -15.53 -6.44 2.26
C ALA A 6 -16.76 -7.10 1.61
N ASP A 7 -17.96 -6.74 2.06
CA ASP A 7 -19.22 -7.32 1.61
C ASP A 7 -19.88 -6.54 0.45
N ILE A 8 -19.18 -5.54 -0.13
CA ILE A 8 -19.71 -4.71 -1.22
C ILE A 8 -19.15 -5.22 -2.56
N PRO A 9 -19.90 -5.99 -3.37
CA PRO A 9 -19.37 -6.65 -4.56
C PRO A 9 -18.92 -5.69 -5.67
N LEU A 10 -19.40 -4.44 -5.63
CA LEU A 10 -19.05 -3.40 -6.59
C LEU A 10 -17.65 -2.81 -6.33
N VAL A 11 -17.10 -2.98 -5.12
CA VAL A 11 -15.78 -2.46 -4.77
C VAL A 11 -14.72 -3.41 -5.31
N ARG A 12 -13.97 -2.95 -6.31
CA ARG A 12 -12.92 -3.75 -6.99
C ARG A 12 -11.51 -3.43 -6.53
N GLY A 13 -11.34 -2.42 -5.67
CA GLY A 13 -10.06 -1.99 -5.14
C GLY A 13 -10.08 -0.56 -4.63
N PHE A 14 -8.90 -0.02 -4.34
CA PHE A 14 -8.72 1.31 -3.76
C PHE A 14 -7.60 2.09 -4.45
N ALA A 15 -7.79 3.39 -4.60
CA ALA A 15 -6.71 4.31 -4.99
C ALA A 15 -5.98 4.80 -3.72
N ILE A 16 -4.71 4.42 -3.57
CA ILE A 16 -3.89 4.76 -2.41
C ILE A 16 -2.61 5.45 -2.87
N GLY A 17 -2.39 6.70 -2.44
CA GLY A 17 -1.21 7.48 -2.81
C GLY A 17 -0.37 7.89 -1.59
N ARG A 18 -0.76 8.99 -0.94
CA ARG A 18 0.01 9.62 0.16
C ARG A 18 0.40 8.65 1.28
N THR A 19 -0.43 7.65 1.57
CA THR A 19 -0.15 6.64 2.60
C THR A 19 1.08 5.78 2.29
N ILE A 20 1.41 5.60 1.00
CA ILE A 20 2.57 4.83 0.53
C ILE A 20 3.81 5.72 0.49
N PHE A 21 3.76 6.83 -0.25
CA PHE A 21 4.99 7.57 -0.58
C PHE A 21 5.27 8.80 0.28
N SER A 22 4.28 9.39 0.97
CA SER A 22 4.46 10.75 1.51
C SER A 22 5.55 10.82 2.57
N ASN A 23 5.69 9.79 3.41
CA ASN A 23 6.74 9.75 4.44
C ASN A 23 8.12 9.48 3.84
N ALA A 24 8.23 8.46 2.98
CA ALA A 24 9.46 8.14 2.25
C ALA A 24 9.98 9.36 1.48
N ALA A 25 9.11 10.05 0.73
CA ALA A 25 9.46 11.24 -0.04
C ALA A 25 9.99 12.37 0.85
N LYS A 26 9.36 12.63 2.01
CA LYS A 26 9.84 13.65 2.95
C LYS A 26 11.25 13.34 3.44
N ASN A 27 11.49 12.11 3.86
CA ASN A 27 12.79 11.69 4.38
C ASN A 27 13.87 11.67 3.29
N TRP A 28 13.50 11.26 2.08
CA TRP A 28 14.37 11.24 0.92
C TRP A 28 14.77 12.65 0.48
N PHE A 29 13.82 13.59 0.37
CA PHE A 29 14.12 14.99 0.06
C PHE A 29 14.97 15.66 1.14
N ALA A 30 14.83 15.25 2.40
CA ALA A 30 15.68 15.71 3.51
C ALA A 30 17.07 15.06 3.52
N ARG A 31 17.38 14.15 2.58
CA ARG A 31 18.61 13.32 2.54
C ARG A 31 18.83 12.51 3.83
N ALA A 32 17.76 12.18 4.54
CA ALA A 32 17.81 11.35 5.74
C ALA A 32 17.85 9.85 5.40
N ILE A 33 17.41 9.48 4.20
CA ILE A 33 17.46 8.12 3.64
C ILE A 33 17.95 8.19 2.19
N ASP A 34 18.57 7.12 1.71
CA ASP A 34 18.97 6.95 0.32
C ASP A 34 17.83 6.38 -0.53
N ASP A 35 18.13 6.19 -1.83
CA ASP A 35 17.17 5.69 -2.81
C ASP A 35 16.67 4.28 -2.44
N ASP A 36 17.58 3.39 -2.05
CA ASP A 36 17.25 2.00 -1.71
C ASP A 36 16.34 1.91 -0.48
N ALA A 37 16.62 2.70 0.55
CA ALA A 37 15.78 2.80 1.73
C ALA A 37 14.39 3.39 1.40
N ALA A 38 14.33 4.39 0.53
CA ALA A 38 13.05 4.96 0.08
C ALA A 38 12.22 3.94 -0.70
N ILE A 39 12.84 3.19 -1.61
CA ILE A 39 12.20 2.11 -2.38
C ILE A 39 11.68 1.02 -1.43
N ALA A 40 12.51 0.58 -0.48
CA ALA A 40 12.13 -0.46 0.48
C ALA A 40 10.96 -0.04 1.37
N ASP A 41 10.94 1.19 1.90
CA ASP A 41 9.82 1.71 2.71
C ASP A 41 8.51 1.74 1.91
N MET A 42 8.54 2.28 0.69
CA MET A 42 7.36 2.34 -0.18
C MET A 42 6.87 0.95 -0.59
N ALA A 43 7.78 0.04 -0.97
CA ALA A 43 7.45 -1.33 -1.33
C ALA A 43 6.83 -2.10 -0.16
N GLY A 44 7.39 -1.96 1.05
CA GLY A 44 6.86 -2.57 2.27
C GLY A 44 5.43 -2.10 2.58
N ARG A 45 5.18 -0.78 2.48
CA ARG A 45 3.84 -0.20 2.69
C ARG A 45 2.83 -0.70 1.66
N PHE A 46 3.21 -0.71 0.38
CA PHE A 46 2.37 -1.25 -0.67
C PHE A 46 2.06 -2.73 -0.44
N GLY A 47 3.07 -3.54 -0.14
CA GLY A 47 2.92 -4.98 0.13
C GLY A 47 1.96 -5.25 1.28
N ALA A 48 2.06 -4.51 2.39
CA ALA A 48 1.15 -4.65 3.52
C ALA A 48 -0.32 -4.35 3.15
N LEU A 49 -0.55 -3.32 2.33
CA LEU A 49 -1.89 -2.97 1.83
C LEU A 49 -2.42 -4.02 0.87
N ALA A 50 -1.61 -4.49 -0.07
CA ALA A 50 -1.98 -5.54 -1.01
C ALA A 50 -2.36 -6.84 -0.29
N GLN A 51 -1.56 -7.26 0.69
CA GLN A 51 -1.86 -8.44 1.50
C GLN A 51 -3.15 -8.27 2.32
N ALA A 52 -3.39 -7.10 2.89
CA ALA A 52 -4.61 -6.84 3.66
C ALA A 52 -5.86 -6.89 2.77
N TRP A 53 -5.78 -6.43 1.53
CA TRP A 53 -6.85 -6.57 0.55
C TRP A 53 -7.06 -8.03 0.12
N GLN A 54 -5.99 -8.74 -0.24
CA GLN A 54 -6.04 -10.14 -0.65
C GLN A 54 -6.64 -11.06 0.42
N ARG A 55 -6.37 -10.81 1.71
CA ARG A 55 -6.96 -11.58 2.81
C ARG A 55 -8.49 -11.48 2.87
N LEU A 56 -9.07 -10.37 2.43
CA LEU A 56 -10.52 -10.16 2.45
C LEU A 56 -11.21 -10.68 1.20
N HIS A 57 -10.48 -10.77 0.08
CA HIS A 57 -11.04 -11.08 -1.23
C HIS A 57 -10.50 -12.37 -1.84
N GLY A 58 -9.85 -13.21 -1.02
CA GLY A 58 -9.48 -14.59 -1.30
C GLY A 58 -8.97 -14.82 -2.71
N ALA A 59 -7.67 -14.64 -2.93
CA ALA A 59 -6.94 -14.88 -4.18
C ALA A 59 -7.75 -15.59 -5.29
N THR A 60 -8.45 -14.83 -6.13
CA THR A 60 -8.67 -15.27 -7.51
C THR A 60 -7.35 -15.09 -8.24
N ALA A 61 -6.41 -16.00 -7.97
CA ALA A 61 -5.31 -16.25 -8.88
C ALA A 61 -5.91 -16.99 -10.08
N VAL A 62 -5.95 -16.31 -11.22
CA VAL A 62 -6.13 -16.94 -12.54
C VAL A 62 -4.81 -17.56 -12.95
#